data_AF-A0A151EM13-F1
#
_entry.id   AF-A0A151EM13-F1
#
_cell.length_a   1.000
_cell.length_b   1.000
_cell.length_c   1.000
_cell.angle_alpha   90.00
_cell.angle_beta   90.00
_cell.angle_gamma   90.00
#
_symmetry.space_group_name_H-M   'P 1'
#
loop_
_entity.id
_entity.type
_entity.pdbx_description
1 polymer ?
#
loop_
_entity_poly.entity_id
_entity_poly.type
_entity_poly.pdbx_seq_one_letter_code
_entity_poly.pdbx_strand_id
1 'polypeptide(L)'
;MSRDVLVLFEGRTEENTLKKLRKRKIIDYDKLEPTEPAEFHQKIKDLLYIRVLINQPICLVVLRDLDAQRKVDNIKKSTEDAVAKALAMAKIERKVELLQHSAHPNVFFFKSYNPDFNIVLHIAQRRPIEGVPAFRNHTTDDYTFDLAMRTETIANLPEFKNAQKRNPTLTPEEIQRKITSEIFGILKENGIAVMEAKQFVNLYIAVLQIGGRGSLRYSELPGKVIEHAKKKDIEEVFESWIAAFNTVKEEIHEM
;
A
#
# COMPACT_ATOMS: atom_id res chain seq x y z
N MET A 1 -2.25 13.02 26.03
CA MET A 1 -3.42 12.38 25.35
C MET A 1 -2.86 11.44 24.32
N SER A 2 -3.42 10.23 24.17
CA SER A 2 -3.00 9.32 23.09
C SER A 2 -3.30 9.99 21.74
N ARG A 3 -2.35 9.97 20.81
CA ARG A 3 -2.56 10.49 19.45
C ARG A 3 -3.12 9.35 18.59
N ASP A 4 -4.41 9.39 18.30
CA ASP A 4 -5.04 8.41 17.43
C ASP A 4 -4.46 8.50 16.02
N VAL A 5 -4.05 7.36 15.46
CA VAL A 5 -3.61 7.23 14.07
C VAL A 5 -4.80 6.88 13.19
N LEU A 6 -5.16 7.83 12.33
CA LEU A 6 -6.18 7.67 11.31
C LEU A 6 -5.53 7.32 9.96
N VAL A 7 -6.14 6.39 9.23
CA VAL A 7 -5.70 6.00 7.89
C VAL A 7 -6.79 6.28 6.86
N LEU A 8 -6.50 7.12 5.86
CA LEU A 8 -7.29 7.25 4.64
C LEU A 8 -6.71 6.36 3.55
N PHE A 9 -7.55 5.62 2.84
CA PHE A 9 -7.13 4.69 1.78
C PHE A 9 -8.24 4.51 0.74
N GLU A 10 -7.91 4.02 -0.46
CA GLU A 10 -8.84 4.04 -1.60
C GLU A 10 -9.86 2.88 -1.59
N GLY A 11 -9.43 1.64 -1.31
CA GLY A 11 -10.26 0.46 -1.57
C GLY A 11 -10.14 -0.69 -0.59
N ARG A 12 -10.83 -1.79 -0.94
CA ARG A 12 -10.91 -3.00 -0.11
C ARG A 12 -9.60 -3.77 -0.04
N THR A 13 -8.74 -3.67 -1.06
CA THR A 13 -7.43 -4.33 -1.07
C THR A 13 -6.53 -3.74 0.01
N GLU A 14 -6.48 -2.41 0.11
CA GLU A 14 -5.78 -1.65 1.16
C GLU A 14 -6.33 -2.04 2.53
N GLU A 15 -7.66 -2.04 2.68
CA GLU A 15 -8.31 -2.38 3.95
C GLU A 15 -7.91 -3.77 4.45
N ASN A 16 -7.95 -4.78 3.57
CA ASN A 16 -7.59 -6.15 3.92
C ASN A 16 -6.10 -6.28 4.23
N THR A 17 -5.25 -5.58 3.48
CA THR A 17 -3.80 -5.50 3.71
C THR A 17 -3.51 -4.90 5.08
N LEU A 18 -4.07 -3.72 5.38
CA LEU A 18 -3.94 -3.02 6.66
C LEU A 18 -4.37 -3.89 7.85
N LYS A 19 -5.55 -4.51 7.76
CA LYS A 19 -6.07 -5.42 8.80
C LYS A 19 -5.12 -6.59 9.07
N LYS A 20 -4.53 -7.16 8.03
CA LYS A 20 -3.62 -8.30 8.14
C LYS A 20 -2.24 -7.90 8.66
N LEU A 21 -1.69 -6.78 8.20
CA LEU A 21 -0.44 -6.21 8.73
C LEU A 21 -0.58 -5.84 10.22
N ARG A 22 -1.72 -5.25 10.62
CA ARG A 22 -2.02 -4.96 12.03
C ARG A 22 -2.13 -6.23 12.87
N LYS A 23 -2.88 -7.24 12.39
CA LYS A 23 -2.96 -8.56 13.06
C LYS A 23 -1.58 -9.20 13.26
N ARG A 24 -0.66 -8.98 12.33
CA ARG A 24 0.73 -9.46 12.39
C ARG A 24 1.67 -8.56 13.20
N LYS A 25 1.16 -7.48 13.80
CA LYS A 25 1.92 -6.49 14.59
C LYS A 25 3.06 -5.85 13.78
N ILE A 26 2.84 -5.63 12.48
CA ILE A 26 3.79 -4.96 11.58
C ILE A 26 3.58 -3.44 11.60
N ILE A 27 2.31 -3.03 11.61
CA ILE A 27 1.87 -1.64 11.73
C ILE A 27 0.77 -1.58 12.78
N ASP A 28 0.44 -0.38 13.23
CA ASP A 28 -0.70 -0.18 14.13
C ASP A 28 -1.37 1.17 13.89
N TYR A 29 -2.69 1.20 14.04
CA TYR A 29 -3.56 2.33 13.76
C TYR A 29 -4.85 2.22 14.58
N ASP A 30 -5.54 3.34 14.77
CA ASP A 30 -6.77 3.39 15.56
C ASP A 30 -8.01 3.33 14.69
N LYS A 31 -7.99 4.02 13.54
CA LYS A 31 -9.17 4.14 12.68
C LYS A 31 -8.83 4.04 11.19
N LEU A 32 -9.72 3.37 10.45
CA LEU A 32 -9.70 3.20 9.01
C LEU A 32 -10.85 3.99 8.38
N GLU A 33 -10.57 4.78 7.35
CA GLU A 33 -11.56 5.54 6.58
C GLU A 33 -11.34 5.30 5.07
N PRO A 34 -12.13 4.41 4.44
CA PRO A 34 -12.13 4.30 2.99
C PRO A 34 -12.56 5.64 2.39
N THR A 35 -11.86 6.09 1.37
CA THR A 35 -12.03 7.41 0.76
C THR A 35 -11.86 7.28 -0.74
N GLU A 36 -12.87 7.70 -1.50
CA GLU A 36 -12.79 7.66 -2.96
C GLU A 36 -11.69 8.61 -3.48
N PRO A 37 -11.01 8.30 -4.59
CA PRO A 37 -9.87 9.08 -5.09
C PRO A 37 -10.16 10.58 -5.27
N ALA A 38 -11.40 10.91 -5.65
CA ALA A 38 -11.88 12.29 -5.85
C ALA A 38 -12.17 13.03 -4.54
N GLU A 39 -12.41 12.31 -3.45
CA GLU A 39 -12.85 12.87 -2.16
C GLU A 39 -11.69 13.13 -1.20
N PHE A 40 -10.50 12.57 -1.42
CA PHE A 40 -9.34 12.73 -0.52
C PHE A 40 -9.07 14.18 -0.12
N HIS A 41 -9.05 15.10 -1.08
CA HIS A 41 -8.77 16.51 -0.80
C HIS A 41 -9.80 17.10 0.16
N GLN A 42 -11.08 16.84 -0.08
CA GLN A 42 -12.17 17.32 0.75
C GLN A 42 -12.15 16.65 2.13
N LYS A 43 -11.95 15.33 2.19
CA LYS A 43 -11.88 14.54 3.42
C LYS A 43 -10.74 14.98 4.33
N ILE A 44 -9.53 15.16 3.79
CA ILE A 44 -8.38 15.66 4.55
C ILE A 44 -8.68 17.05 5.09
N LYS A 45 -9.20 17.95 4.25
CA LYS A 45 -9.53 19.32 4.64
C LYS A 45 -10.51 19.37 5.80
N ASP A 46 -11.65 18.70 5.67
CA ASP A 46 -12.73 18.72 6.66
C ASP A 46 -12.28 18.12 7.99
N LEU A 47 -11.57 17.00 7.91
CA LEU A 47 -11.08 16.28 9.07
C LEU A 47 -10.07 17.11 9.86
N LEU A 48 -9.12 17.75 9.18
CA LEU A 48 -8.14 18.62 9.83
C LEU A 48 -8.82 19.87 10.40
N TYR A 49 -9.71 20.51 9.64
CA TYR A 49 -10.42 21.70 10.12
C TYR A 49 -11.19 21.43 11.42
N ILE A 50 -11.93 20.32 11.49
CA ILE A 50 -12.63 19.89 12.71
C ILE A 50 -11.65 19.72 13.87
N ARG A 51 -10.48 19.10 13.65
CA ARG A 51 -9.47 18.89 14.69
C ARG A 51 -8.85 20.20 15.18
N VAL A 52 -8.65 21.19 14.29
CA VAL A 52 -8.24 22.54 14.71
C VAL A 52 -9.29 23.16 15.62
N LEU A 53 -10.58 23.12 15.24
CA LEU A 53 -11.66 23.75 16.02
C LEU A 53 -11.78 23.21 17.45
N ILE A 54 -11.52 21.91 17.65
CA ILE A 54 -11.60 21.27 18.96
C ILE A 54 -10.24 21.15 19.66
N ASN A 55 -9.18 21.76 19.10
CA ASN A 55 -7.81 21.73 19.59
C ASN A 55 -7.31 20.32 19.93
N GLN A 56 -7.53 19.37 19.02
CA GLN A 56 -7.08 17.98 19.19
C GLN A 56 -5.92 17.64 18.25
N PRO A 57 -4.89 16.93 18.76
CA PRO A 57 -3.85 16.37 17.92
C PRO A 57 -4.40 15.45 16.85
N ILE A 58 -3.65 15.31 15.76
CA ILE A 58 -3.96 14.31 14.73
C ILE A 58 -2.72 13.65 14.16
N CYS A 59 -2.75 12.32 14.10
CA CYS A 59 -1.84 11.52 13.31
C CYS A 59 -2.62 10.96 12.10
N LEU A 60 -2.29 11.40 10.90
CA LEU A 60 -2.99 11.05 9.67
C LEU A 60 -2.04 10.36 8.69
N VAL A 61 -2.34 9.13 8.31
CA VAL A 61 -1.71 8.43 7.19
C VAL A 61 -2.67 8.46 6.01
N VAL A 62 -2.18 8.89 4.85
CA VAL A 62 -2.91 8.92 3.59
C VAL A 62 -2.22 7.96 2.63
N LEU A 63 -2.89 6.87 2.27
CA LEU A 63 -2.40 5.90 1.28
C LEU A 63 -3.05 6.19 -0.07
N ARG A 64 -2.23 6.38 -1.11
CA ARG A 64 -2.69 6.71 -2.47
C ARG A 64 -2.07 5.79 -3.51
N ASP A 65 -2.86 5.44 -4.51
CA ASP A 65 -2.36 4.82 -5.72
C ASP A 65 -1.76 5.87 -6.67
N LEU A 66 -0.87 5.44 -7.56
CA LEU A 66 -0.30 6.26 -8.63
C LEU A 66 -0.78 5.76 -9.99
N ASP A 67 -1.85 6.39 -10.48
CA ASP A 67 -2.36 6.16 -11.84
C ASP A 67 -1.36 6.62 -12.90
N ALA A 68 -1.35 5.96 -14.07
CA ALA A 68 -0.46 6.24 -15.19
C ALA A 68 -0.49 7.69 -15.69
N GLN A 69 -1.62 8.39 -15.50
CA GLN A 69 -1.81 9.78 -15.93
C GLN A 69 -1.47 10.80 -14.83
N ARG A 70 -1.15 10.33 -13.62
CA ARG A 70 -0.85 11.18 -12.46
C ARG A 70 0.65 11.18 -12.19
N LYS A 71 1.11 12.33 -11.72
CA LYS A 71 2.48 12.50 -11.22
C LYS A 71 2.44 12.52 -9.69
N VAL A 72 3.50 11.99 -9.07
CA VAL A 72 3.73 12.07 -7.62
C VAL A 72 3.53 13.50 -7.12
N ASP A 73 4.10 14.49 -7.82
CA ASP A 73 3.99 15.91 -7.47
C ASP A 73 2.54 16.40 -7.42
N ASN A 74 1.67 15.91 -8.30
CA ASN A 74 0.26 16.31 -8.31
C ASN A 74 -0.49 15.77 -7.07
N ILE A 75 -0.20 14.53 -6.66
CA ILE A 75 -0.81 13.92 -5.47
C ILE A 75 -0.28 14.59 -4.20
N LYS A 76 1.04 14.84 -4.16
CA LYS A 76 1.71 15.58 -3.09
C LYS A 76 1.08 16.98 -2.94
N LYS A 77 1.01 17.73 -4.04
CA LYS A 77 0.46 19.10 -4.06
C LYS A 77 -1.01 19.14 -3.66
N SER A 78 -1.81 18.19 -4.14
CA SER A 78 -3.22 18.08 -3.74
C SER A 78 -3.39 17.87 -2.23
N THR A 79 -2.50 17.07 -1.62
CA THR A 79 -2.47 16.87 -0.17
C THR A 79 -2.03 18.15 0.56
N GLU A 80 -0.94 18.79 0.13
CA GLU A 80 -0.48 20.08 0.69
C GLU A 80 -1.58 21.14 0.65
N ASP A 81 -2.27 21.27 -0.47
CA ASP A 81 -3.36 22.23 -0.65
C ASP A 81 -4.55 21.93 0.25
N ALA A 82 -4.86 20.65 0.52
CA ALA A 82 -5.93 20.26 1.44
C ALA A 82 -5.61 20.68 2.88
N VAL A 83 -4.38 20.43 3.32
CA VAL A 83 -3.89 20.82 4.66
C VAL A 83 -3.85 22.35 4.78
N ALA A 84 -3.32 23.05 3.77
CA ALA A 84 -3.24 24.51 3.76
C ALA A 84 -4.62 25.14 3.83
N LYS A 85 -5.60 24.62 3.09
CA LYS A 85 -6.99 25.09 3.17
C LYS A 85 -7.61 24.86 4.54
N ALA A 86 -7.36 23.72 5.19
CA ALA A 86 -7.87 23.45 6.53
C ALA A 86 -7.33 24.46 7.57
N LEU A 87 -6.03 24.76 7.50
CA LEU A 87 -5.39 25.76 8.36
C LEU A 87 -5.92 27.17 8.08
N ALA A 88 -6.05 27.55 6.80
CA ALA A 88 -6.60 28.85 6.40
C ALA A 88 -8.06 29.05 6.86
N MET A 89 -8.89 28.00 6.79
CA MET A 89 -10.26 28.03 7.33
C MET A 89 -10.29 28.33 8.84
N ALA A 90 -9.26 27.91 9.57
CA ALA A 90 -9.06 28.22 10.98
C ALA A 90 -8.27 29.53 11.22
N LYS A 91 -8.02 30.32 10.18
CA LYS A 91 -7.21 31.57 10.21
C LYS A 91 -5.77 31.36 10.69
N ILE A 92 -5.20 30.18 10.43
CA ILE A 92 -3.80 29.85 10.73
C ILE A 92 -2.99 30.00 9.44
N GLU A 93 -2.20 31.07 9.36
CA GLU A 93 -1.30 31.32 8.24
C GLU A 93 0.00 30.51 8.42
N ARG A 94 0.12 29.42 7.68
CA ARG A 94 1.29 28.54 7.73
C ARG A 94 1.60 28.01 6.34
N LYS A 95 2.87 28.08 5.94
CA LYS A 95 3.35 27.38 4.75
C LYS A 95 3.26 25.88 5.01
N VAL A 96 2.52 25.18 4.16
CA VAL A 96 2.47 23.71 4.16
C VAL A 96 3.39 23.21 3.06
N GLU A 97 4.34 22.37 3.44
CA GLU A 97 5.23 21.67 2.54
C GLU A 97 5.44 20.26 3.06
N LEU A 98 5.10 19.27 2.25
CA LEU A 98 5.38 17.88 2.57
C LEU A 98 6.85 17.60 2.26
N LEU A 99 7.61 17.20 3.29
CA LEU A 99 9.00 16.78 3.17
C LEU A 99 9.07 15.30 2.78
N GLN A 100 10.00 14.95 1.91
CA GLN A 100 10.21 13.56 1.50
C GLN A 100 11.00 12.79 2.57
N HIS A 101 10.61 11.55 2.83
CA HIS A 101 11.34 10.66 3.72
C HIS A 101 12.70 10.28 3.12
N SER A 102 13.76 10.30 3.93
CA SER A 102 15.14 10.14 3.46
C SER A 102 15.42 8.78 2.80
N ALA A 103 14.83 7.70 3.34
CA ALA A 103 15.02 6.35 2.84
C ALA A 103 13.95 5.88 1.83
N HIS A 104 12.81 6.57 1.73
CA HIS A 104 11.65 6.08 0.98
C HIS A 104 11.05 7.20 0.12
N PRO A 105 11.35 7.24 -1.19
CA PRO A 105 10.98 8.37 -2.03
C PRO A 105 9.48 8.53 -2.29
N ASN A 106 8.70 7.51 -1.95
CA ASN A 106 7.25 7.50 -2.04
C ASN A 106 6.54 7.83 -0.72
N VAL A 107 7.27 8.25 0.31
CA VAL A 107 6.74 8.67 1.60
C VAL A 107 7.05 10.14 1.81
N PHE A 108 6.03 10.93 2.12
CA PHE A 108 6.13 12.35 2.39
C PHE A 108 5.43 12.70 3.69
N PHE A 109 5.89 13.70 4.43
CA PHE A 109 5.32 14.05 5.72
C PHE A 109 5.30 15.56 5.98
N PHE A 110 4.33 15.99 6.79
CA PHE A 110 4.21 17.33 7.32
C PHE A 110 3.94 17.23 8.82
N LYS A 111 4.77 17.91 9.62
CA LYS A 111 4.61 17.99 11.07
C LYS A 111 4.41 19.44 11.48
N SER A 112 3.54 19.65 12.46
CA SER A 112 3.18 20.96 12.97
C SER A 112 2.88 20.83 14.46
N TYR A 113 3.43 21.69 15.31
CA TYR A 113 3.20 21.65 16.76
C TYR A 113 1.93 22.42 17.19
N ASN A 114 1.51 23.42 16.41
CA ASN A 114 0.34 24.24 16.69
C ASN A 114 -0.35 24.60 15.36
N PRO A 115 -1.42 23.88 14.96
CA PRO A 115 -2.01 22.72 15.66
C PRO A 115 -1.09 21.49 15.60
N ASP A 116 -1.21 20.57 16.58
CA ASP A 116 -0.40 19.34 16.73
C ASP A 116 -0.76 18.28 15.67
N PHE A 117 -0.22 18.43 14.47
CA PHE A 117 -0.52 17.61 13.30
C PHE A 117 0.71 16.84 12.84
N ASN A 118 0.58 15.52 12.71
CA ASN A 118 1.49 14.63 12.01
C ASN A 118 0.76 14.02 10.82
N ILE A 119 1.10 14.46 9.62
CA ILE A 119 0.46 14.01 8.38
C ILE A 119 1.50 13.30 7.54
N VAL A 120 1.20 12.10 7.08
CA VAL A 120 2.05 11.31 6.20
C VAL A 120 1.26 10.91 4.97
N LEU A 121 1.82 11.18 3.80
CA LEU A 121 1.35 10.72 2.51
C LEU A 121 2.27 9.59 2.04
N HIS A 122 1.71 8.41 1.83
CA HIS A 122 2.35 7.31 1.13
C HIS A 122 1.71 7.17 -0.25
N ILE A 123 2.54 7.04 -1.27
CA ILE A 123 2.12 6.76 -2.64
C ILE A 123 2.61 5.35 -2.98
N ALA A 124 1.75 4.53 -3.57
CA ALA A 124 2.11 3.20 -3.99
C ALA A 124 3.29 3.25 -4.98
N GLN A 125 4.34 2.49 -4.69
CA GLN A 125 5.50 2.33 -5.56
C GLN A 125 6.14 0.99 -5.22
N ARG A 126 6.20 0.11 -6.22
CA ARG A 126 6.80 -1.22 -6.08
C ARG A 126 8.28 -1.20 -6.42
N ARG A 127 9.01 -2.14 -5.83
CA ARG A 127 10.38 -2.45 -6.23
C ARG A 127 10.39 -3.25 -7.55
N PRO A 128 11.34 -2.98 -8.47
CA PRO A 128 11.47 -3.81 -9.66
C PRO A 128 11.56 -5.30 -9.31
N ILE A 129 10.85 -6.13 -10.07
CA ILE A 129 10.91 -7.59 -9.95
C ILE A 129 11.48 -8.08 -11.27
N GLU A 130 12.50 -8.93 -11.20
CA GLU A 130 13.16 -9.47 -12.39
C GLU A 130 12.15 -10.20 -13.29
N GLY A 131 12.28 -10.00 -14.61
CA GLY A 131 11.36 -10.56 -15.60
C GLY A 131 10.00 -9.86 -15.69
N VAL A 132 9.64 -8.97 -14.75
CA VAL A 132 8.35 -8.28 -14.73
C VAL A 132 8.51 -6.83 -15.19
N PRO A 133 7.79 -6.38 -16.23
CA PRO A 133 7.89 -5.00 -16.72
C PRO A 133 7.44 -3.98 -15.67
N ALA A 134 7.89 -2.74 -15.82
CA ALA A 134 7.32 -1.63 -15.06
C ALA A 134 5.82 -1.51 -15.39
N PHE A 135 5.00 -1.41 -14.34
CA PHE A 135 3.55 -1.24 -14.50
C PHE A 135 3.22 0.20 -14.83
N ARG A 136 2.10 0.41 -15.53
CA ARG A 136 1.60 1.76 -15.84
C ARG A 136 1.04 2.44 -14.60
N ASN A 137 0.35 1.68 -13.76
CA ASN A 137 -0.19 2.12 -12.49
C ASN A 137 0.60 1.46 -11.37
N HIS A 138 0.76 2.15 -10.25
CA HIS A 138 1.25 1.57 -9.02
C HIS A 138 0.13 1.57 -7.99
N THR A 139 -0.22 0.40 -7.50
CA THR A 139 -1.30 0.23 -6.50
C THR A 139 -0.85 -0.65 -5.35
N THR A 140 -1.72 -0.86 -4.36
CA THR A 140 -1.48 -1.87 -3.30
C THR A 140 -1.26 -3.28 -3.85
N ASP A 141 -1.81 -3.58 -5.03
CA ASP A 141 -1.63 -4.87 -5.68
C ASP A 141 -0.17 -5.15 -6.04
N ASP A 142 0.62 -4.10 -6.26
CA ASP A 142 2.03 -4.22 -6.53
C ASP A 142 2.78 -4.87 -5.36
N TYR A 143 2.47 -4.45 -4.13
CA TYR A 143 3.06 -5.02 -2.90
C TYR A 143 2.57 -6.46 -2.67
N THR A 144 1.28 -6.70 -2.94
CA THR A 144 0.71 -8.04 -2.84
C THR A 144 1.41 -9.00 -3.81
N PHE A 145 1.66 -8.54 -5.04
CA PHE A 145 2.35 -9.32 -6.06
C PHE A 145 3.81 -9.60 -5.68
N ASP A 146 4.57 -8.60 -5.24
CA ASP A 146 5.96 -8.79 -4.75
C ASP A 146 6.00 -9.86 -3.65
N LEU A 147 5.15 -9.73 -2.63
CA LEU A 147 5.11 -10.70 -1.54
C LEU A 147 4.68 -12.10 -2.00
N ALA A 148 3.71 -12.18 -2.93
CA ALA A 148 3.23 -13.43 -3.50
C ALA A 148 4.29 -14.15 -4.33
N MET A 149 5.23 -13.40 -4.92
CA MET A 149 6.36 -13.94 -5.67
C MET A 149 7.50 -14.42 -4.77
N ARG A 150 7.52 -14.16 -3.46
CA ARG A 150 8.61 -14.67 -2.61
C ARG A 150 8.57 -16.21 -2.53
N THR A 151 9.73 -16.85 -2.73
CA THR A 151 9.89 -18.32 -2.73
C THR A 151 9.23 -18.96 -1.52
N GLU A 152 9.50 -18.41 -0.35
CA GLU A 152 8.99 -18.91 0.93
C GLU A 152 7.49 -18.72 1.08
N THR A 153 6.94 -17.60 0.59
CA THR A 153 5.50 -17.39 0.57
C THR A 153 4.81 -18.45 -0.30
N ILE A 154 5.33 -18.70 -1.51
CA ILE A 154 4.80 -19.74 -2.41
C ILE A 154 4.91 -21.11 -1.76
N ALA A 155 6.08 -21.47 -1.22
CA ALA A 155 6.32 -22.75 -0.56
C ALA A 155 5.33 -23.01 0.60
N ASN A 156 4.93 -21.95 1.29
CA ASN A 156 4.03 -22.05 2.44
C ASN A 156 2.54 -22.15 2.06
N LEU A 157 2.16 -21.80 0.84
CA LEU A 157 0.77 -21.85 0.41
C LEU A 157 0.23 -23.29 0.37
N PRO A 158 -1.01 -23.53 0.87
CA PRO A 158 -1.65 -24.84 0.80
C PRO A 158 -1.80 -25.35 -0.64
N GLU A 159 -2.12 -24.46 -1.57
CA GLU A 159 -2.25 -24.77 -3.01
C GLU A 159 -0.95 -25.33 -3.59
N PHE A 160 0.17 -24.66 -3.29
CA PHE A 160 1.49 -25.12 -3.73
C PHE A 160 1.82 -26.49 -3.12
N LYS A 161 1.63 -26.66 -1.80
CA LYS A 161 1.85 -27.95 -1.12
C LYS A 161 1.02 -29.08 -1.73
N ASN A 162 -0.21 -28.80 -2.15
CA ASN A 162 -1.07 -29.77 -2.82
C ASN A 162 -0.63 -30.05 -4.27
N ALA A 163 -0.13 -29.05 -4.98
CA ALA A 163 0.49 -29.25 -6.29
C ALA A 163 1.78 -30.09 -6.20
N GLN A 164 2.63 -29.79 -5.23
CA GLN A 164 3.89 -30.50 -4.99
C GLN A 164 3.67 -31.97 -4.59
N LYS A 165 2.59 -32.30 -3.86
CA LYS A 165 2.20 -33.70 -3.62
C LYS A 165 1.90 -34.48 -4.90
N ARG A 166 1.37 -33.80 -5.93
CA ARG A 166 1.06 -34.40 -7.24
C ARG A 166 2.26 -34.41 -8.18
N ASN A 167 3.17 -33.45 -8.01
CA ASN A 167 4.41 -33.34 -8.76
C ASN A 167 5.56 -33.02 -7.79
N PRO A 168 6.27 -34.03 -7.25
CA PRO A 168 7.29 -33.84 -6.21
C PRO A 168 8.49 -33.00 -6.64
N THR A 169 8.75 -32.88 -7.95
CA THR A 169 9.85 -32.05 -8.46
C THR A 169 9.46 -30.57 -8.57
N LEU A 170 8.19 -30.23 -8.35
CA LEU A 170 7.71 -28.85 -8.44
C LEU A 170 8.33 -27.99 -7.33
N THR A 171 8.95 -26.89 -7.73
CA THR A 171 9.59 -25.90 -6.84
C THR A 171 8.87 -24.54 -6.87
N PRO A 172 9.00 -23.72 -5.82
CA PRO A 172 8.50 -22.34 -5.84
C PRO A 172 9.08 -21.48 -6.97
N GLU A 173 10.36 -21.66 -7.28
CA GLU A 173 11.09 -20.95 -8.33
C GLU A 173 10.50 -21.24 -9.71
N GLU A 174 10.09 -22.49 -9.96
CA GLU A 174 9.38 -22.85 -11.19
C GLU A 174 8.05 -22.12 -11.33
N ILE A 175 7.32 -21.91 -10.23
CA ILE A 175 6.08 -21.12 -10.24
C ILE A 175 6.36 -19.66 -10.56
N GLN A 176 7.37 -19.06 -9.91
CA GLN A 176 7.79 -17.68 -10.19
C GLN A 176 8.17 -17.53 -11.67
N ARG A 177 9.04 -18.40 -12.19
CA ARG A 177 9.50 -18.37 -13.58
C ARG A 177 8.34 -18.54 -14.56
N LYS A 178 7.38 -19.41 -14.26
CA LYS A 178 6.18 -19.60 -15.08
C LYS A 178 5.36 -18.33 -15.18
N ILE A 179 5.16 -17.62 -14.07
CA ILE A 179 4.32 -16.43 -14.04
C ILE A 179 5.04 -15.21 -14.63
N THR A 180 6.28 -15.00 -14.23
CA THR A 180 7.05 -13.79 -14.59
C THR A 180 7.66 -13.85 -15.99
N SER A 181 7.93 -15.05 -16.52
CA SER A 181 8.64 -15.22 -17.79
C SER A 181 7.86 -16.05 -18.81
N GLU A 182 7.50 -17.30 -18.52
CA GLU A 182 6.91 -18.20 -19.55
C GLU A 182 5.52 -17.73 -19.99
N ILE A 183 4.56 -17.62 -19.06
CA ILE A 183 3.19 -17.24 -19.36
C ILE A 183 3.13 -15.79 -19.85
N PHE A 184 3.88 -14.91 -19.19
CA PHE A 184 4.00 -13.53 -19.63
C PHE A 184 4.57 -13.41 -21.06
N GLY A 185 5.60 -14.19 -21.39
CA GLY A 185 6.18 -14.27 -22.73
C GLY A 185 5.15 -14.71 -23.77
N ILE A 186 4.41 -15.78 -23.50
CA ILE A 186 3.34 -16.26 -24.39
C ILE A 186 2.28 -15.18 -24.61
N LEU A 187 1.81 -14.51 -23.56
CA LEU A 187 0.82 -13.44 -23.68
C LEU A 187 1.34 -12.30 -24.57
N LYS A 188 2.58 -11.89 -24.34
CA LYS A 188 3.24 -10.83 -25.12
C LYS A 188 3.39 -11.21 -26.61
N GLU A 189 3.83 -12.43 -26.91
CA GLU A 189 3.97 -12.93 -28.29
C GLU A 189 2.63 -12.98 -29.03
N ASN A 190 1.53 -13.17 -28.30
CA ASN A 190 0.17 -13.17 -28.84
C ASN A 190 -0.48 -11.76 -28.83
N GLY A 191 0.29 -10.71 -28.58
CA GLY A 191 -0.22 -9.32 -28.59
C GLY A 191 -1.09 -8.96 -27.38
N ILE A 192 -1.09 -9.76 -26.32
CA ILE A 192 -1.82 -9.49 -25.07
C ILE A 192 -0.91 -8.72 -24.12
N ALA A 193 -1.25 -7.45 -23.90
CA ALA A 193 -0.49 -6.58 -23.01
C ALA A 193 -0.81 -6.82 -21.53
N VAL A 194 0.22 -7.12 -20.73
CA VAL A 194 0.15 -7.19 -19.27
C VAL A 194 0.88 -5.97 -18.71
N MET A 195 0.11 -4.97 -18.27
CA MET A 195 0.59 -3.63 -17.93
C MET A 195 0.36 -3.26 -16.46
N GLU A 196 -0.34 -4.10 -15.68
CA GLU A 196 -0.75 -3.82 -14.30
C GLU A 196 -0.47 -5.01 -13.39
N ALA A 197 -0.14 -4.73 -12.11
CA ALA A 197 0.07 -5.76 -11.09
C ALA A 197 -1.13 -6.70 -10.97
N LYS A 198 -2.35 -6.16 -11.04
CA LYS A 198 -3.60 -6.93 -10.97
C LYS A 198 -3.67 -8.08 -11.97
N GLN A 199 -3.15 -7.87 -13.17
CA GLN A 199 -3.15 -8.92 -14.19
C GLN A 199 -2.15 -10.03 -13.83
N PHE A 200 -0.96 -9.68 -13.33
CA PHE A 200 0.01 -10.66 -12.80
C PHE A 200 -0.52 -11.41 -11.58
N VAL A 201 -1.24 -10.72 -10.70
CA VAL A 201 -1.93 -11.33 -9.56
C VAL A 201 -2.97 -12.35 -10.04
N ASN A 202 -3.73 -12.03 -11.09
CA ASN A 202 -4.69 -12.99 -11.68
C ASN A 202 -3.99 -14.20 -12.30
N LEU A 203 -2.83 -14.01 -12.96
CA LEU A 203 -2.01 -15.13 -13.45
C LEU A 203 -1.55 -16.01 -12.29
N TYR A 204 -1.09 -15.41 -11.19
CA TYR A 204 -0.70 -16.15 -9.99
C TYR A 204 -1.84 -16.99 -9.41
N ILE A 205 -3.02 -16.39 -9.27
CA ILE A 205 -4.23 -17.07 -8.83
C ILE A 205 -4.54 -18.26 -9.74
N ALA A 206 -4.49 -18.05 -11.07
CA ALA A 206 -4.79 -19.08 -12.06
C ALA A 206 -3.79 -20.25 -12.02
N VAL A 207 -2.49 -19.95 -12.00
CA VAL A 207 -1.42 -20.96 -11.99
C VAL A 207 -1.47 -21.83 -10.74
N LEU A 208 -1.69 -21.22 -9.58
CA LEU A 208 -1.78 -21.95 -8.31
C LEU A 208 -3.21 -22.45 -8.02
N GLN A 209 -4.18 -22.20 -8.91
CA GLN A 209 -5.59 -22.58 -8.73
C GLN A 209 -6.18 -22.09 -7.40
N ILE A 210 -5.76 -20.91 -6.96
CA ILE A 210 -6.23 -20.29 -5.71
C ILE A 210 -7.72 -19.96 -5.88
N GLY A 211 -8.57 -20.44 -4.96
CA GLY A 211 -10.01 -20.18 -5.00
C GLY A 211 -10.85 -21.15 -5.86
N GLY A 212 -10.26 -22.25 -6.35
CA GLY A 212 -10.98 -23.22 -7.22
C GLY A 212 -12.15 -24.00 -6.59
N ARG A 213 -12.34 -23.97 -5.25
CA ARG A 213 -13.47 -24.64 -4.56
C ARG A 213 -14.37 -23.71 -3.74
N GLY A 214 -14.05 -22.42 -3.71
CA GLY A 214 -14.79 -21.37 -3.03
C GLY A 214 -14.21 -20.06 -3.54
N SER A 215 -15.06 -19.16 -4.04
CA SER A 215 -14.67 -17.97 -4.77
C SER A 215 -13.87 -17.01 -3.89
N LEU A 216 -12.56 -17.25 -3.76
CA LEU A 216 -11.65 -16.27 -3.18
C LEU A 216 -11.79 -15.02 -4.04
N ARG A 217 -12.27 -13.94 -3.43
CA ARG A 217 -12.36 -12.68 -4.15
C ARG A 217 -10.95 -12.15 -4.31
N TYR A 218 -10.66 -11.51 -5.43
CA TYR A 218 -9.37 -10.85 -5.69
C TYR A 218 -8.87 -10.03 -4.48
N SER A 219 -9.78 -9.28 -3.85
CA SER A 219 -9.52 -8.45 -2.67
C SER A 219 -9.06 -9.22 -1.43
N GLU A 220 -9.27 -10.53 -1.36
CA GLU A 220 -8.89 -11.39 -0.23
C GLU A 220 -7.49 -12.00 -0.39
N LEU A 221 -6.93 -11.97 -1.60
CA LEU A 221 -5.59 -12.50 -1.87
C LEU A 221 -4.50 -11.86 -1.01
N PRO A 222 -4.42 -10.51 -0.83
CA PRO A 222 -3.40 -9.91 0.02
C PRO A 222 -3.37 -10.54 1.41
N GLY A 223 -4.56 -10.76 1.98
CA GLY A 223 -4.68 -11.36 3.30
C GLY A 223 -4.25 -12.82 3.37
N LYS A 224 -4.40 -13.57 2.28
CA LYS A 224 -3.92 -14.95 2.16
C LYS A 224 -2.40 -15.00 2.01
N VAL A 225 -1.86 -14.14 1.15
CA VAL A 225 -0.40 -14.03 0.90
C VAL A 225 0.32 -13.62 2.19
N ILE A 226 -0.14 -12.58 2.87
CA ILE A 226 0.44 -12.11 4.15
C ILE A 226 0.37 -13.19 5.24
N GLU A 227 -0.69 -14.00 5.26
CA GLU A 227 -0.86 -15.06 6.24
C GLU A 227 0.16 -16.21 6.10
N HIS A 228 0.64 -16.45 4.88
CA HIS A 228 1.60 -17.52 4.59
C HIS A 228 3.04 -17.01 4.36
N ALA A 229 3.24 -15.69 4.33
CA ALA A 229 4.55 -15.08 4.20
C ALA A 229 5.33 -15.04 5.52
N LYS A 230 6.66 -15.11 5.42
CA LYS A 230 7.56 -14.90 6.56
C LYS A 230 7.50 -13.43 7.00
N LYS A 231 7.67 -13.17 8.30
CA LYS A 231 7.64 -11.81 8.87
C LYS A 231 8.65 -10.89 8.18
N LYS A 232 9.88 -11.36 7.98
CA LYS A 232 10.95 -10.62 7.31
C LYS A 232 10.54 -10.19 5.89
N ASP A 233 9.94 -11.08 5.11
CA ASP A 233 9.51 -10.77 3.74
C ASP A 233 8.38 -9.74 3.73
N ILE A 234 7.44 -9.83 4.69
CA ILE A 234 6.40 -8.82 4.87
C ILE A 234 7.01 -7.47 5.20
N GLU A 235 7.95 -7.42 6.15
CA GLU A 235 8.64 -6.20 6.57
C GLU A 235 9.44 -5.58 5.42
N GLU A 236 10.10 -6.41 4.62
CA GLU A 236 10.88 -5.97 3.46
C GLU A 236 9.97 -5.41 2.36
N VAL A 237 8.88 -6.09 2.00
CA VAL A 237 7.97 -5.66 0.93
C VAL A 237 7.19 -4.41 1.34
N PHE A 238 6.71 -4.35 2.58
CA PHE A 238 5.91 -3.24 3.09
C PHE A 238 6.75 -2.18 3.83
N GLU A 239 8.07 -2.13 3.58
CA GLU A 239 8.99 -1.22 4.28
C GLU A 239 8.56 0.25 4.19
N SER A 240 8.08 0.70 3.03
CA SER A 240 7.61 2.08 2.85
C SER A 240 6.29 2.37 3.59
N TRP A 241 5.42 1.36 3.75
CA TRP A 241 4.23 1.49 4.61
C TRP A 241 4.67 1.59 6.07
N ILE A 242 5.56 0.71 6.52
CA ILE A 242 6.09 0.72 7.89
C ILE A 242 6.72 2.08 8.21
N ALA A 243 7.53 2.62 7.29
CA ALA A 243 8.08 3.95 7.41
C ALA A 243 6.99 5.01 7.58
N ALA A 244 5.96 4.99 6.73
CA ALA A 244 4.85 5.93 6.84
C ALA A 244 4.13 5.89 8.20
N PHE A 245 3.87 4.68 8.73
CA PHE A 245 3.24 4.46 10.03
C PHE A 245 4.16 4.78 11.21
N ASN A 246 5.48 4.68 11.06
CA ASN A 246 6.43 5.10 12.08
C ASN A 246 6.57 6.63 12.09
N THR A 247 6.74 7.25 10.92
CA THR A 247 6.88 8.71 10.79
C THR A 247 5.68 9.47 11.34
N VAL A 248 4.46 8.94 11.17
CA VAL A 248 3.25 9.61 11.70
C VAL A 248 3.21 9.58 13.24
N LYS A 249 3.86 8.60 13.88
CA LYS A 249 3.87 8.42 15.33
C LYS A 249 5.02 9.12 16.03
N GLU A 250 6.05 9.53 15.27
CA GLU A 250 7.17 10.27 15.82
C GLU A 250 6.70 11.52 16.55
N GLU A 251 7.22 11.73 17.76
CA GLU A 251 6.92 12.92 18.55
C GLU A 251 7.38 14.18 17.81
N ILE A 252 6.62 15.26 18.00
CA ILE A 252 7.02 16.58 17.51
C ILE A 252 7.82 17.20 18.64
N HIS A 253 9.13 17.31 18.48
CA HIS A 253 9.94 18.11 19.37
C HIS A 253 9.95 19.55 18.85
N GLU A 254 9.71 20.54 19.72
CA GLU A 254 9.93 21.94 19.38
C GLU A 254 11.40 22.10 18.97
N MET A 255 11.66 22.59 17.76
CA MET A 255 12.97 23.06 17.32
C MET A 255 13.12 24.54 17.61
#